data_AF-A0A7R9H5I7-F1
#
_entry.id   AF-A0A7R9H5I7-F1
#
_cell.length_a   1.000
_cell.length_b   1.000
_cell.length_c   1.000
_cell.angle_alpha   90.00
_cell.angle_beta   90.00
_cell.angle_gamma   90.00
#
_symmetry.space_group_name_H-M   'P 1'
#
loop_
_entity.id
_entity.type
_entity.pdbx_description
1 polymer ?
#
loop_
_entity_poly.entity_id
_entity_poly.type
_entity_poly.pdbx_seq_one_letter_code
_entity_poly.pdbx_strand_id
1 'polypeptide(L)'
;MASTRGAEFSWQGRPTEDDTLRITVGAVMCSGNEATLTGCRLSRNVDNCLVARDAVGVRCYLNSASHCHTEEVNFDGKCYFLVNGEDGGFTHGEAIHHCQSHGGQLLDINSQVK
;
A
#
# COMPACT_ATOMS: atom_id res chain seq x y z
N MET A 1 -5.96 6.85 20.80
CA MET A 1 -6.55 5.76 19.99
C MET A 1 -5.53 4.63 19.94
N ALA A 2 -5.86 3.47 20.49
CA ALA A 2 -4.96 2.33 20.58
C ALA A 2 -4.95 1.57 19.25
N SER A 3 -3.77 1.33 18.68
CA SER A 3 -3.60 0.54 17.46
C SER A 3 -3.82 -0.94 17.75
N THR A 4 -4.96 -1.48 17.32
CA THR A 4 -5.25 -2.92 17.32
C THR A 4 -4.28 -3.64 16.38
N ARG A 5 -3.70 -4.73 16.89
CA ARG A 5 -2.70 -5.54 16.20
C ARG A 5 -3.37 -6.23 15.01
N GLY A 6 -3.20 -5.69 13.80
CA GLY A 6 -3.77 -6.21 12.55
C GLY A 6 -3.38 -7.66 12.18
N ALA A 7 -2.60 -8.36 13.00
CA ALA A 7 -2.30 -9.78 12.85
C ALA A 7 -3.38 -10.71 13.44
N GLU A 8 -4.34 -10.19 14.22
CA GLU A 8 -5.31 -11.03 14.95
C GLU A 8 -6.50 -11.53 14.09
N PHE A 9 -6.69 -11.01 12.88
CA PHE A 9 -7.82 -11.32 12.00
C PHE A 9 -7.49 -12.11 10.72
N SER A 10 -6.27 -12.62 10.57
CA SER A 10 -5.79 -13.26 9.33
C SER A 10 -6.08 -14.76 9.22
N TRP A 11 -7.05 -15.31 9.96
CA TRP A 11 -7.24 -16.77 10.10
C TRP A 11 -7.91 -17.48 8.92
N GLN A 12 -8.24 -16.78 7.83
CA GLN A 12 -8.79 -17.46 6.65
C GLN A 12 -7.63 -18.05 5.82
N GLY A 13 -7.28 -19.30 6.17
CA GLY A 13 -6.42 -20.16 5.39
C GLY A 13 -6.91 -20.33 3.95
N ARG A 14 -5.97 -20.58 3.04
CA ARG A 14 -6.16 -20.60 1.59
C ARG A 14 -7.01 -21.80 1.11
N PRO A 15 -7.77 -21.67 0.01
CA PRO A 15 -8.45 -22.80 -0.63
C PRO A 15 -7.45 -23.87 -1.10
N THR A 16 -7.78 -25.13 -0.82
CA THR A 16 -6.94 -26.32 -1.01
C THR A 16 -6.96 -26.83 -2.46
N GLU A 17 -6.41 -26.08 -3.41
CA GLU A 17 -6.39 -26.51 -4.82
C GLU A 17 -5.02 -26.37 -5.53
N ASP A 18 -3.91 -26.20 -4.81
CA ASP A 18 -2.57 -26.17 -5.42
C ASP A 18 -1.52 -26.90 -4.59
N ASP A 19 -1.25 -28.15 -4.96
CA ASP A 19 -0.37 -29.11 -4.27
C ASP A 19 1.13 -28.92 -4.61
N THR A 20 1.49 -27.79 -5.24
CA THR A 20 2.87 -27.51 -5.68
C THR A 20 3.68 -26.67 -4.69
N LEU A 21 3.06 -26.18 -3.61
CA LEU A 21 3.67 -25.28 -2.65
C LEU A 21 4.61 -26.04 -1.70
N ARG A 22 5.90 -25.64 -1.68
CA ARG A 22 6.92 -26.19 -0.78
C ARG A 22 7.42 -25.11 0.16
N ILE A 23 7.59 -25.47 1.43
CA ILE A 23 8.16 -24.58 2.43
C ILE A 23 9.69 -24.66 2.31
N THR A 24 10.32 -23.52 2.05
CA THR A 24 11.77 -23.40 1.92
C THR A 24 12.44 -22.80 3.16
N VAL A 25 11.65 -22.14 4.02
CA VAL A 25 12.09 -21.51 5.26
C VAL A 25 11.05 -21.80 6.33
N GLY A 26 11.48 -22.46 7.42
CA GLY A 26 10.58 -22.84 8.52
C GLY A 26 10.38 -21.73 9.55
N ALA A 27 11.38 -20.85 9.74
CA ALA A 27 11.23 -19.69 10.61
C ALA A 27 12.07 -18.50 10.13
N VAL A 28 11.56 -17.30 10.36
CA VAL A 28 12.23 -16.03 10.07
C VAL A 28 12.30 -15.21 11.34
N MET A 29 13.50 -14.76 11.69
CA MET A 29 13.74 -13.86 12.82
C MET A 29 14.43 -12.59 12.33
N CYS A 30 13.71 -11.47 12.31
CA CYS A 30 14.22 -10.16 11.93
C CYS A 30 14.43 -9.28 13.16
N SER A 31 15.45 -8.42 13.14
CA SER A 31 15.66 -7.33 14.11
C SER A 31 14.77 -6.12 13.82
N GLY A 32 14.32 -5.96 12.57
CA GLY A 32 13.50 -4.85 12.09
C GLY A 32 14.28 -3.78 11.32
N ASN A 33 15.60 -3.89 11.25
CA ASN A 33 16.48 -2.96 10.54
C ASN A 33 17.02 -3.52 9.21
N GLU A 34 16.63 -4.74 8.85
CA GLU A 34 17.02 -5.37 7.61
C GLU A 34 16.31 -4.72 6.41
N ALA A 35 17.05 -4.49 5.32
CA ALA A 35 16.47 -3.95 4.08
C ALA A 35 15.68 -5.01 3.29
N THR A 36 15.96 -6.30 3.50
CA THR A 36 15.32 -7.40 2.77
C THR A 36 15.03 -8.57 3.70
N LEU A 37 14.02 -9.38 3.35
CA LEU A 37 13.65 -10.58 4.12
C LEU A 37 14.80 -11.60 4.20
N THR A 38 15.64 -11.68 3.16
CA THR A 38 16.82 -12.57 3.13
C THR A 38 17.96 -12.10 4.04
N GLY A 39 17.94 -10.83 4.48
CA GLY A 39 18.87 -10.30 5.47
C GLY A 39 18.54 -10.74 6.90
N CYS A 40 17.32 -11.23 7.15
CA CYS A 40 16.93 -11.75 8.46
C CYS A 40 17.58 -13.10 8.75
N ARG A 41 17.55 -13.53 10.01
CA ARG A 41 17.99 -14.87 10.39
C ARG A 41 16.94 -15.91 9.98
N LEU A 42 17.26 -16.71 8.97
CA LEU A 42 16.39 -17.75 8.43
C LEU A 42 16.73 -19.13 9.01
N SER A 43 15.72 -19.84 9.49
CA SER A 43 15.81 -21.26 9.84
C SER A 43 15.34 -22.11 8.66
N ARG A 44 16.21 -22.99 8.17
CA ARG A 44 15.90 -23.95 7.10
C ARG A 44 15.42 -25.30 7.62
N ASN A 45 15.21 -25.44 8.94
CA ASN A 45 14.54 -26.61 9.48
C ASN A 45 13.05 -26.51 9.13
N VAL A 46 12.64 -27.29 8.13
CA VAL A 46 11.27 -27.34 7.60
C VAL A 46 10.56 -28.64 7.99
N ASP A 47 11.24 -29.50 8.77
CA ASP A 47 10.68 -30.76 9.21
C ASP A 47 9.45 -30.46 10.09
N ASN A 48 8.28 -30.95 9.67
CA ASN A 48 6.97 -30.77 10.30
C ASN A 48 6.23 -29.44 10.03
N CYS A 49 6.67 -28.63 9.06
CA CYS A 49 5.86 -27.49 8.60
C CYS A 49 4.83 -27.94 7.54
N LEU A 50 3.55 -27.71 7.80
CA LEU A 50 2.45 -27.99 6.87
C LEU A 50 1.94 -26.67 6.26
N VAL A 51 1.94 -26.54 4.93
CA VAL A 51 1.54 -25.30 4.24
C VAL A 51 0.16 -24.81 4.69
N ALA A 52 -0.81 -25.72 4.82
CA ALA A 52 -2.18 -25.37 5.20
C ALA A 52 -2.31 -24.79 6.63
N ARG A 53 -1.35 -25.07 7.52
CA ARG A 53 -1.41 -24.69 8.94
C ARG A 53 -0.37 -23.64 9.32
N ASP A 54 0.86 -23.81 8.83
CA ASP A 54 2.05 -23.12 9.33
C ASP A 54 2.55 -22.02 8.38
N ALA A 55 1.97 -21.92 7.17
CA ALA A 55 2.30 -20.83 6.26
C ALA A 55 1.80 -19.49 6.83
N VAL A 56 2.69 -18.51 6.89
CA VAL A 56 2.37 -17.15 7.34
C VAL A 56 2.28 -16.22 6.14
N GLY A 57 1.15 -15.54 6.00
CA GLY A 57 0.96 -14.44 5.07
C GLY A 57 1.03 -13.10 5.79
N VAL A 58 1.57 -12.08 5.12
CA VAL A 58 1.53 -10.70 5.59
C VAL A 58 0.69 -9.86 4.65
N ARG A 59 -0.13 -8.96 5.20
CA ARG A 59 -0.81 -7.92 4.43
C ARG A 59 -0.12 -6.60 4.71
N CYS A 60 0.58 -6.09 3.71
CA CYS A 60 1.16 -4.75 3.78
C CYS A 60 0.04 -3.71 3.72
N TYR A 61 0.23 -2.59 4.42
CA TYR A 61 -0.53 -1.38 4.10
C TYR A 61 -0.09 -0.88 2.73
N LEU A 62 -1.07 -0.45 1.93
CA LEU A 62 -0.78 0.20 0.66
C LEU A 62 0.05 1.44 0.93
N ASN A 63 1.17 1.59 0.24
CA ASN A 63 1.83 2.88 0.16
C ASN A 63 1.01 3.72 -0.82
N SER A 64 -0.01 4.41 -0.31
CA SER A 64 -0.90 5.26 -1.11
C SER A 64 -0.14 6.28 -1.94
N ALA A 65 1.03 6.73 -1.48
CA ALA A 65 1.89 7.63 -2.25
C ALA A 65 2.53 6.98 -3.50
N SER A 66 2.79 5.68 -3.48
CA SER A 66 3.31 4.96 -4.67
C SER A 66 2.27 4.66 -5.74
N HIS A 67 0.98 4.90 -5.45
CA HIS A 67 -0.10 4.74 -6.43
C HIS A 67 -0.40 6.02 -7.20
N CYS A 68 0.16 7.15 -6.76
CA CYS A 68 -0.01 8.41 -7.46
C CYS A 68 0.88 8.44 -8.71
N HIS A 69 0.39 9.08 -9.76
CA HIS A 69 1.18 9.40 -10.94
C HIS A 69 2.37 10.30 -10.54
N THR A 70 3.44 10.31 -11.33
CA THR A 70 4.71 11.02 -11.00
C THR A 70 4.52 12.52 -10.70
N GLU A 71 3.46 13.13 -11.21
CA GLU A 71 3.12 14.55 -11.04
C GLU A 71 1.98 14.80 -10.05
N GLU A 72 1.51 13.75 -9.36
CA GLU A 72 0.44 13.82 -8.38
C GLU A 72 1.00 13.79 -6.95
N VAL A 73 0.32 14.51 -6.05
CA VAL A 73 0.63 14.54 -4.63
C VAL A 73 -0.37 13.68 -3.87
N ASN A 74 0.13 12.80 -3.00
CA ASN A 74 -0.72 12.02 -2.12
C ASN A 74 -1.18 12.85 -0.92
N PHE A 75 -2.48 12.90 -0.71
CA PHE A 75 -3.07 13.45 0.50
C PHE A 75 -4.25 12.58 0.94
N ASP A 76 -4.18 12.09 2.18
CA ASP A 76 -5.21 11.21 2.79
C ASP A 76 -5.61 10.02 1.91
N GLY A 77 -4.62 9.35 1.30
CA GLY A 77 -4.86 8.16 0.49
C GLY A 77 -5.38 8.42 -0.92
N LYS A 78 -5.56 9.68 -1.32
CA LYS A 78 -5.95 10.10 -2.68
C LYS A 78 -4.82 10.87 -3.36
N CYS A 79 -4.82 10.85 -4.69
CA CYS A 79 -3.81 11.50 -5.51
C CYS A 79 -4.40 12.75 -6.17
N TYR A 80 -3.66 13.86 -6.12
CA TYR A 80 -4.11 15.15 -6.62
C TYR A 80 -3.06 15.77 -7.52
N PHE A 81 -3.47 16.30 -8.65
CA PHE A 81 -2.62 17.09 -9.52
C PHE A 81 -2.75 18.57 -9.13
N LEU A 82 -1.64 19.19 -8.73
CA LEU A 82 -1.61 20.59 -8.32
C LEU A 82 -1.23 21.44 -9.52
N VAL A 83 -2.20 22.17 -10.06
CA VAL A 83 -1.94 23.10 -11.15
C VAL A 83 -1.61 24.46 -10.57
N ASN A 84 -0.34 24.86 -10.68
CA ASN A 84 0.04 26.25 -10.43
C ASN A 84 -0.36 27.06 -11.65
N GLY A 85 -1.24 28.05 -11.47
CA GLY A 85 -1.60 28.94 -12.56
C GLY A 85 -0.42 29.84 -12.91
N GLU A 86 0.36 29.46 -13.92
CA GLU A 86 1.32 30.36 -14.54
C GLU A 86 0.50 31.52 -15.15
N ASP A 87 0.80 32.75 -14.75
CA ASP A 87 0.21 34.00 -15.26
C ASP A 87 -1.29 34.24 -14.99
N GLY A 88 -1.73 34.04 -13.74
CA GLY A 88 -2.98 34.65 -13.24
C GLY A 88 -4.06 33.70 -12.75
N GLY A 89 -3.78 32.40 -12.70
CA GLY A 89 -4.75 31.39 -12.27
C GLY A 89 -5.80 31.09 -13.33
N PHE A 90 -6.40 29.90 -13.26
CA PHE A 90 -7.56 29.56 -14.09
C PHE A 90 -8.83 30.19 -13.50
N THR A 91 -9.72 30.68 -14.35
CA THR A 91 -11.12 30.86 -13.95
C THR A 91 -11.74 29.50 -13.63
N HIS A 92 -12.84 29.48 -12.87
CA HIS A 92 -13.51 28.23 -12.51
C HIS A 92 -13.87 27.36 -13.72
N GLY A 93 -14.35 27.98 -14.81
CA GLY A 93 -14.69 27.27 -16.05
C GLY A 93 -13.47 26.68 -16.76
N GLU A 94 -12.37 27.44 -16.84
CA GLU A 94 -11.12 26.96 -17.44
C GLU A 94 -10.51 25.82 -16.62
N ALA A 95 -10.58 25.90 -15.28
CA ALA A 95 -10.10 24.86 -14.39
C ALA A 95 -10.88 23.55 -14.56
N ILE A 96 -12.22 23.62 -14.70
CA ILE A 96 -13.05 22.43 -14.99
C ILE A 96 -12.60 21.80 -16.32
N HIS A 97 -12.50 22.60 -17.37
CA HIS A 97 -12.13 22.10 -18.69
C HIS A 97 -10.72 21.49 -18.69
N HIS A 98 -9.78 22.12 -17.99
CA HIS A 98 -8.40 21.64 -17.87
C HIS A 98 -8.30 20.31 -17.11
N CYS A 99 -9.01 20.17 -15.98
CA CYS A 99 -9.04 18.90 -15.25
C CYS A 99 -9.69 17.80 -16.09
N GLN A 100 -10.81 18.09 -16.77
CA GLN A 100 -11.49 17.11 -17.62
C GLN A 100 -10.65 16.65 -18.81
N SER A 101 -9.87 17.55 -19.43
CA SER A 101 -8.98 17.17 -20.55
C SER A 101 -7.87 16.21 -20.13
N HIS A 102 -7.50 16.19 -18.85
CA HIS A 102 -6.53 15.26 -18.27
C HIS A 102 -7.19 14.03 -17.63
N GLY A 103 -8.50 13.84 -17.80
CA GLY A 103 -9.25 12.73 -17.21
C GLY A 103 -9.48 12.85 -15.70
N GLY A 104 -9.22 14.02 -15.12
CA GLY A 104 -9.44 14.35 -13.72
C GLY A 104 -10.73 15.12 -13.47
N GLN A 105 -11.03 15.35 -12.18
CA GLN A 105 -12.14 16.18 -11.73
C GLN A 105 -11.61 17.36 -10.92
N LEU A 106 -12.16 18.55 -11.15
CA LEU A 106 -11.83 19.73 -10.37
C LEU A 106 -12.29 19.55 -8.91
N LEU A 107 -11.38 19.80 -7.97
CA LEU A 107 -11.69 19.84 -6.54
C LEU A 107 -11.83 21.30 -6.09
N ASP A 108 -13.02 21.65 -5.59
CA ASP A 108 -13.26 22.97 -5.00
C ASP A 108 -12.91 22.94 -3.51
N ILE A 109 -11.87 23.69 -3.11
CA ILE A 109 -11.42 23.76 -1.72
C ILE A 109 -12.09 24.95 -1.05
N ASN A 110 -13.19 24.69 -0.37
CA ASN A 110 -14.01 25.69 0.32
C ASN A 110 -13.67 25.84 1.82
N SER A 111 -12.70 25.10 2.33
CA SER A 111 -12.24 25.20 3.72
C SER A 111 -10.71 25.14 3.79
N GLN A 112 -10.09 26.25 4.17
CA GLN A 112 -8.68 26.27 4.57
C GLN A 112 -8.62 26.65 6.04
N VAL A 113 -8.06 25.77 6.87
CA VAL A 113 -7.78 26.10 8.27
C VAL A 113 -6.62 27.09 8.25
N LYS A 114 -6.85 28.26 8.83
CA LYS A 114 -5.89 29.36 8.85
C LYS A 114 -4.79 29.13 9.88
#